data_AF-A0A5K8A707-F1
#
_entry.id   AF-A0A5K8A707-F1
#
_cell.length_a   1.000
_cell.length_b   1.000
_cell.length_c   1.000
_cell.angle_alpha   90.00
_cell.angle_beta   90.00
_cell.angle_gamma   90.00
#
_symmetry.space_group_name_H-M   'P 1'
#
loop_
_entity.id
_entity.type
_entity.pdbx_description
1 polymer ?
#
loop_
_entity_poly.entity_id
_entity_poly.type
_entity_poly.pdbx_seq_one_letter_code
_entity_poly.pdbx_strand_id
1 'polypeptide(L)' 'MPFGPPPVEYNYRCSHCQHEMKINEAIIDVEIAMAEFEGRNIKGFMPVLGCPNCNRETMKFAAD' A
#
# COMPACT_ATOMS: atom_id res chain seq x y z
N MET A 1 10.52 0.11 -25.98
CA MET A 1 10.79 -0.58 -24.68
C MET A 1 9.46 -1.10 -24.17
N PRO A 2 9.31 -2.40 -23.86
CA PRO A 2 8.01 -2.96 -23.49
C PRO A 2 7.71 -2.86 -21.99
N PHE A 3 8.67 -2.39 -21.19
CA PHE A 3 8.48 -2.17 -19.76
C PHE A 3 8.33 -0.68 -19.50
N GLY A 4 7.31 -0.33 -18.70
CA GLY A 4 7.12 1.04 -18.22
C GLY A 4 8.29 1.55 -17.39
N PRO A 5 8.19 2.75 -16.80
CA PRO A 5 9.17 3.20 -15.82
C PRO A 5 9.34 2.15 -14.70
N PRO A 6 10.52 2.10 -14.04
CA PRO A 6 10.71 1.24 -12.88
C PRO A 6 9.61 1.50 -11.85
N PRO A 7 9.03 0.44 -11.24
CA PRO A 7 7.97 0.60 -10.26
C PRO A 7 8.48 1.40 -9.07
N VAL A 8 7.64 2.32 -8.58
CA VAL A 8 7.94 3.15 -7.41
C VAL A 8 7.79 2.31 -6.13
N GLU A 9 8.58 2.62 -5.11
CA GLU A 9 8.39 2.05 -3.77
C GLU A 9 7.80 3.11 -2.84
N TYR A 10 6.79 2.72 -2.06
CA TYR A 10 6.12 3.58 -1.10
C TYR A 10 6.37 3.11 0.32
N ASN A 11 6.66 4.05 1.22
CA ASN A 11 6.85 3.76 2.63
C ASN A 11 5.51 3.56 3.34
N TYR A 12 5.39 2.45 4.07
CA TYR A 12 4.26 2.15 4.93
C TYR A 12 4.74 1.95 6.35
N ARG A 13 3.97 2.48 7.31
CA ARG A 13 4.25 2.35 8.74
C ARG A 13 3.07 1.80 9.50
N CYS A 14 3.35 0.83 10.37
CA CYS A 14 2.37 0.31 11.32
C CYS A 14 2.16 1.33 12.45
N SER A 15 0.91 1.70 12.73
CA SER A 15 0.61 2.61 13.84
C SER A 15 0.92 2.00 15.22
N HIS A 16 0.95 0.68 15.33
CA HIS A 16 1.10 -0.02 16.61
C HIS A 16 2.57 -0.20 17.01
N CYS A 17 3.36 -0.86 16.16
CA CYS A 17 4.76 -1.16 16.45
C CYS A 17 5.76 -0.24 15.77
N GLN A 18 5.29 0.75 15.00
CA GLN A 18 6.14 1.66 14.20
C GLN A 18 7.05 0.94 13.19
N HIS A 19 6.77 -0.33 12.86
CA HIS A 19 7.49 -1.04 11.81
C HIS A 19 7.24 -0.36 10.46
N GLU A 20 8.32 -0.05 9.77
CA GLU A 20 8.33 0.55 8.45
C GLU A 20 8.73 -0.47 7.39
N MET A 21 8.05 -0.44 6.25
CA MET A 21 8.38 -1.28 5.11
C MET A 21 8.11 -0.56 3.80
N LYS A 22 8.89 -0.91 2.78
CA LYS A 22 8.71 -0.42 1.41
C LYS A 22 7.80 -1.37 0.65
N ILE A 23 6.81 -0.80 -0.03
CA ILE A 23 5.81 -1.54 -0.80
C ILE A 23 5.93 -1.11 -2.26
N ASN A 24 6.03 -2.10 -3.14
CA ASN A 24 6.12 -1.89 -4.58
C ASN A 24 4.78 -1.37 -5.12
N GLU A 25 4.83 -0.38 -6.02
CA GLU A 25 3.68 0.20 -6.73
C GLU A 25 2.75 -0.86 -7.32
N ALA A 26 3.28 -1.95 -7.90
CA ALA A 26 2.46 -3.00 -8.48
C ALA A 26 1.54 -3.69 -7.45
N ILE A 27 1.94 -3.75 -6.17
CA ILE A 27 1.08 -4.27 -5.09
C ILE A 27 -0.03 -3.27 -4.78
N ILE A 28 0.31 -1.98 -4.74
CA ILE A 28 -0.64 -0.90 -4.48
C ILE A 28 -1.70 -0.83 -5.57
N ASP A 29 -1.30 -0.94 -6.84
CA ASP A 29 -2.20 -0.96 -7.99
C ASP A 29 -3.19 -2.12 -7.94
N VAL A 30 -2.74 -3.31 -7.52
CA VAL A 30 -3.62 -4.47 -7.33
C VAL A 30 -4.66 -4.20 -6.25
N GLU A 31 -4.26 -3.66 -5.10
CA GLU A 31 -5.17 -3.31 -4.01
C GLU A 31 -6.16 -2.20 -4.40
N ILE A 32 -5.71 -1.20 -5.18
CA ILE A 32 -6.58 -0.16 -5.73
C ILE A 32 -7.62 -0.77 -6.68
N ALA A 33 -7.18 -1.63 -7.62
CA ALA A 33 -8.07 -2.31 -8.55
C ALA A 33 -9.09 -3.20 -7.84
N MET A 34 -8.69 -3.88 -6.75
CA MET A 34 -9.61 -4.63 -5.89
C MET A 34 -10.61 -3.70 -5.19
N ALA A 35 -10.15 -2.57 -4.64
CA ALA A 35 -11.03 -1.59 -4.02
C ALA A 35 -12.02 -0.97 -5.03
N GLU A 36 -11.61 -0.75 -6.28
CA GLU A 36 -12.49 -0.32 -7.37
C GLU A 36 -13.57 -1.37 -7.65
N PHE A 37 -13.17 -2.63 -7.77
CA PHE A 37 -14.08 -3.74 -8.00
C PHE A 37 -15.11 -3.89 -6.86
N GLU A 38 -14.69 -3.65 -5.62
CA GLU A 38 -15.55 -3.66 -4.43
C GLU A 38 -16.39 -2.37 -4.24
N GLY A 39 -16.23 -1.37 -5.11
CA GLY A 39 -16.91 -0.08 -4.99
C GLY A 39 -16.44 0.79 -3.82
N ARG A 40 -15.23 0.54 -3.31
CA ARG A 40 -14.58 1.25 -2.19
C ARG A 40 -13.55 2.29 -2.64
N ASN A 41 -13.23 2.37 -3.94
CA ASN A 41 -12.25 3.34 -4.42
C ASN A 41 -12.78 4.78 -4.32
N ILE A 42 -12.03 5.63 -3.62
CA ILE A 42 -12.24 7.07 -3.51
C ILE A 42 -11.04 7.78 -4.12
N LYS A 43 -11.24 9.00 -4.66
CA LYS A 43 -10.14 9.76 -5.26
C LYS A 43 -9.01 9.97 -4.23
N GLY A 44 -7.80 9.51 -4.54
CA GLY A 44 -6.64 9.56 -3.65
C GLY A 44 -6.58 8.42 -2.62
N PHE A 45 -7.27 7.30 -2.88
CA PHE A 45 -7.21 6.11 -2.04
C PHE A 45 -5.78 5.54 -1.99
N MET A 46 -5.27 5.38 -0.78
CA MET A 46 -4.06 4.63 -0.51
C MET A 46 -4.46 3.39 0.29
N PRO A 47 -4.12 2.17 -0.15
CA PRO A 47 -4.58 0.96 0.51
C PRO A 47 -4.02 0.88 1.93
N VAL A 48 -4.80 0.30 2.84
CA VAL A 48 -4.33 -0.05 4.18
C VAL A 48 -3.79 -1.47 4.12
N LEU A 49 -2.57 -1.68 4.60
CA LEU A 49 -1.91 -2.99 4.56
C LEU A 49 -1.84 -3.61 5.95
N GLY A 50 -1.69 -4.93 6.01
CA GLY A 50 -1.54 -5.65 7.28
C GLY A 50 -0.08 -5.69 7.73
N CYS A 51 0.19 -5.33 8.98
CA CYS A 51 1.51 -5.43 9.56
C CYS A 51 1.90 -6.90 9.81
N PRO A 52 3.06 -7.35 9.29
CA PRO A 52 3.51 -8.73 9.52
C PRO A 52 3.82 -9.02 11.00
N ASN A 53 4.14 -7.99 11.78
CA ASN A 53 4.57 -8.13 13.17
C ASN A 53 3.44 -7.95 14.20
N CYS A 54 2.25 -7.52 13.78
CA CYS A 54 1.16 -7.16 14.70
C CYS A 54 -0.17 -7.82 14.34
N ASN A 55 -0.22 -9.14 14.10
CA ASN A 55 -1.49 -9.82 13.74
C ASN A 55 -2.26 -9.14 12.59
N ARG A 56 -1.54 -8.60 11.60
CA ARG A 56 -2.10 -7.83 10.48
C ARG A 56 -2.80 -6.52 10.87
N GLU A 57 -2.42 -5.94 12.00
CA GLU A 57 -2.81 -4.58 12.36
C GLU A 57 -2.50 -3.59 11.24
N THR A 58 -3.30 -2.54 11.18
CA THR A 58 -3.30 -1.55 10.08
C THR A 58 -1.93 -0.86 9.93
N MET A 59 -1.38 -0.92 8.71
CA MET A 59 -0.28 -0.10 8.23
C MET A 59 -0.82 0.95 7.26
N LYS A 60 -0.32 2.17 7.40
CA LYS A 60 -0.71 3.31 6.56
C LYS A 60 0.49 3.82 5.78
N PHE A 61 0.20 4.44 4.65
CA PHE A 61 1.21 5.18 3.90
C PHE A 61 1.84 6.26 4.79
N ALA A 62 3.17 6.27 4.79
CA ALA A 62 4.00 7.25 5.47
C ALA A 62 4.65 8.11 4.39
N ALA A 63 4.04 9.27 4.12
CA ALA A 63 4.73 10.31 3.37
C ALA A 63 5.91 10.79 4.23
N ASP A 64 7.12 10.71 3.69
CA ASP A 64 8.33 11.28 4.31
C ASP A 64 8.19 12.79 4.57
#